data_AF-L8DN11-F1
#
_entry.id   AF-L8DN11-F1
#
_cell.length_a   1.000
_cell.length_b   1.000
_cell.length_c   1.000
_cell.angle_alpha   90.00
_cell.angle_beta   90.00
_cell.angle_gamma   90.00
#
_symmetry.space_group_name_H-M   'P 1'
#
loop_
_entity.id
_entity.type
_entity.pdbx_description
1 polymer ?
#
loop_
_entity_poly.entity_id
_entity_poly.type
_entity_poly.pdbx_seq_one_letter_code
_entity_poly.pdbx_strand_id
1 'polypeptide(L)'
;MSKFPMRRRIDALFDTFHLIDEAETSNETVVEYLVERGHNISVEAFEQLRSGAGTPEMPSAAVVSDIAGFFRFSSDYLTATEDDQRFKDLQEQLDTLRVFRQQGVKRLRFRGQPTSSDRAALIRALRG
;
A
#
# COMPACT_ATOMS: atom_id res chain seq x y z
N MET A 1 6.92 2.96 -19.10
CA MET A 1 7.26 2.71 -17.68
C MET A 1 5.97 2.73 -16.89
N SER A 2 5.70 1.69 -16.08
CA SER A 2 4.52 1.59 -15.21
C SER A 2 4.48 2.79 -14.25
N LYS A 3 3.33 3.47 -14.13
CA LYS A 3 3.14 4.63 -13.23
C LYS A 3 3.12 4.22 -11.75
N PHE A 4 2.71 2.98 -11.48
CA PHE A 4 2.62 2.32 -10.19
C PHE A 4 3.36 0.97 -10.20
N PRO A 5 4.71 0.99 -10.20
CA PRO A 5 5.51 -0.21 -10.03
C PRO A 5 5.25 -0.83 -8.65
N MET A 6 5.47 -2.13 -8.51
CA MET A 6 5.22 -2.89 -7.27
C MET A 6 5.78 -2.22 -6.01
N ARG A 7 6.98 -1.63 -6.06
CA ARG A 7 7.55 -0.87 -4.93
C ARG A 7 6.63 0.24 -4.41
N ARG A 8 6.01 1.02 -5.32
CA ARG A 8 5.07 2.08 -4.95
C ARG A 8 3.80 1.51 -4.32
N ARG A 9 3.41 0.31 -4.75
CA ARG A 9 2.26 -0.39 -4.18
C ARG A 9 2.56 -0.85 -2.77
N ILE A 10 3.76 -1.41 -2.53
CA ILE A 10 4.22 -1.79 -1.18
C ILE A 10 4.28 -0.56 -0.27
N ASP A 11 4.90 0.54 -0.71
CA ASP A 11 4.93 1.79 0.07
C ASP A 11 3.52 2.30 0.40
N ALA A 12 2.58 2.22 -0.54
CA ALA A 12 1.19 2.58 -0.27
C ALA A 12 0.53 1.71 0.80
N LEU A 13 0.90 0.43 0.92
CA LEU A 13 0.41 -0.45 1.97
C LEU A 13 0.94 -0.03 3.34
N PHE A 14 2.22 0.27 3.45
CA PHE A 14 2.81 0.80 4.68
C PHE A 14 2.16 2.13 5.10
N ASP A 15 2.02 3.04 4.15
CA ASP A 15 1.35 4.33 4.35
C ASP A 15 -0.09 4.15 4.84
N THR A 16 -0.78 3.05 4.51
CA THR A 16 -2.20 2.85 4.84
C THR A 16 -2.45 1.93 6.03
N PHE A 17 -1.53 1.04 6.35
CA PHE A 17 -1.70 0.00 7.36
C PHE A 17 -1.04 0.35 8.70
N HIS A 18 -1.56 1.40 9.34
CA HIS A 18 -1.26 1.77 10.73
C HIS A 18 -2.37 2.72 11.23
N LEU A 19 -2.62 2.74 12.54
CA LEU A 19 -3.56 3.72 13.13
C LEU A 19 -3.00 5.15 12.98
N ILE A 20 -3.88 6.16 12.91
CA ILE A 20 -3.49 7.57 12.71
C ILE A 20 -2.51 8.08 13.80
N ASP A 21 -2.52 7.47 14.98
CA ASP A 21 -1.66 7.83 16.11
C ASP A 21 -0.60 6.76 16.42
N GLU A 22 -0.39 5.79 15.51
CA GLU A 22 0.66 4.77 15.58
C GLU A 22 1.76 5.05 14.56
N ALA A 23 2.99 4.66 14.89
CA ALA A 23 4.07 4.65 13.92
C ALA A 23 3.74 3.71 12.75
N GLU A 24 4.22 4.06 11.56
CA GLU A 24 4.22 3.16 10.42
C GLU A 24 4.85 1.81 10.83
N THR A 25 4.33 0.71 10.27
CA THR A 25 4.98 -0.59 10.44
C THR A 25 6.44 -0.49 10.01
N SER A 26 7.37 -1.01 10.82
CA SER A 26 8.79 -0.99 10.46
C SER A 26 9.14 -2.08 9.45
N ASN A 27 10.22 -1.90 8.69
CA ASN A 27 10.68 -2.92 7.74
C ASN A 27 11.09 -4.21 8.47
N GLU A 28 11.68 -4.08 9.66
CA GLU A 28 12.07 -5.18 10.53
C GLU A 28 10.87 -6.04 10.89
N THR A 29 9.73 -5.42 11.23
CA THR A 29 8.51 -6.14 11.59
C THR A 29 8.00 -7.01 10.43
N VAL A 30 8.03 -6.49 9.21
CA VAL A 30 7.61 -7.24 8.02
C VAL A 30 8.61 -8.36 7.71
N VAL A 31 9.91 -8.09 7.85
CA VAL A 31 10.96 -9.08 7.61
C VAL A 31 10.91 -10.21 8.63
N GLU A 32 10.71 -9.91 9.92
CA GLU A 32 10.49 -10.92 10.97
C GLU A 32 9.33 -11.84 10.60
N TYR A 33 8.18 -11.27 10.21
CA TYR A 33 7.03 -12.04 9.74
C TYR A 33 7.35 -12.92 8.52
N LEU A 34 8.13 -12.42 7.56
CA LEU A 34 8.52 -13.20 6.37
C LEU A 34 9.48 -14.34 6.74
N VAL A 35 10.42 -14.10 7.67
CA VAL A 35 11.36 -15.11 8.17
C VAL A 35 10.63 -16.21 8.93
N GLU A 36 9.64 -15.87 9.76
CA GLU A 36 8.79 -16.86 10.46
C GLU A 36 8.04 -17.78 9.50
N ARG A 37 7.77 -17.31 8.28
CA ARG A 37 7.11 -18.08 7.21
C ARG A 37 8.08 -18.83 6.31
N GLY A 38 9.37 -18.81 6.64
CA GLY A 38 10.43 -19.57 5.95
C GLY A 38 11.08 -18.83 4.79
N HIS A 39 10.86 -17.52 4.63
CA HIS A 39 11.55 -16.72 3.62
C HIS A 39 12.91 -16.26 4.13
N ASN A 40 13.94 -16.39 3.30
CA ASN A 40 15.27 -15.84 3.59
C ASN A 40 15.40 -14.45 2.94
N ILE A 41 14.96 -13.41 3.65
CA ILE A 41 15.02 -12.01 3.21
C ILE A 41 15.64 -11.16 4.32
N SER A 42 16.59 -10.27 3.96
CA SER A 42 17.18 -9.32 4.91
C SER A 42 16.41 -8.01 4.95
N VAL A 43 16.58 -7.26 6.04
CA VAL A 43 16.02 -5.90 6.17
C VAL A 43 16.53 -4.99 5.06
N GLU A 44 17.83 -5.04 4.76
CA GLU A 44 18.43 -4.26 3.68
C GLU A 44 17.84 -4.62 2.30
N ALA A 45 17.62 -5.91 2.01
CA ALA A 45 17.00 -6.32 0.75
C ALA A 45 15.55 -5.84 0.64
N PHE A 46 14.81 -5.85 1.75
CA PHE A 46 13.45 -5.34 1.81
C PHE A 46 13.40 -3.80 1.68
N GLU A 47 14.36 -3.08 2.26
CA GLU A 47 14.54 -1.64 2.07
C GLU A 47 14.83 -1.26 0.62
N GLN A 48 15.67 -2.04 -0.06
CA GLN A 48 15.94 -1.88 -1.50
C GLN A 48 14.68 -2.13 -2.33
N LEU A 49 13.87 -3.13 -1.95
CA LEU A 49 12.58 -3.40 -2.59
C LEU A 49 11.61 -2.22 -2.47
N ARG A 50 11.55 -1.54 -1.31
CA ARG A 50 10.71 -0.36 -1.07
C ARG A 50 11.25 0.89 -1.76
N SER A 51 12.49 1.26 -1.48
CA SER A 51 13.13 2.47 -2.00
C SER A 51 13.33 2.44 -3.51
N GLY A 52 13.46 1.25 -4.10
CA GLY A 52 13.89 1.07 -5.49
C GLY A 52 15.35 1.48 -5.71
N ALA A 53 16.14 1.64 -4.65
CA ALA A 53 17.58 1.79 -4.73
C ALA A 53 18.22 0.41 -4.99
N GLY A 54 18.92 0.27 -6.11
CA GLY A 54 19.46 -1.01 -6.59
C GLY A 54 18.60 -1.65 -7.68
N THR A 55 19.11 -2.69 -8.34
CA THR A 55 18.33 -3.58 -9.21
C THR A 55 17.73 -4.68 -8.33
N PRO A 56 16.46 -4.58 -7.92
CA PRO A 56 15.89 -5.61 -7.08
C PRO A 56 15.62 -6.82 -7.97
N GLU A 57 16.15 -7.99 -7.60
CA GLU A 57 15.54 -9.22 -8.06
C GLU A 57 14.07 -9.19 -7.66
N MET A 58 13.17 -9.53 -8.59
CA MET A 58 11.76 -9.59 -8.24
C MET A 58 11.58 -10.66 -7.16
N PRO A 59 10.98 -10.34 -6.00
CA PRO A 59 10.67 -11.33 -4.99
C PRO A 59 9.84 -12.46 -5.59
N SER A 60 10.04 -13.67 -5.08
CA SER A 60 9.24 -14.82 -5.49
C SER A 60 7.75 -14.57 -5.27
N ALA A 61 6.89 -15.25 -6.02
CA ALA A 61 5.44 -15.12 -5.86
C ALA A 61 4.97 -15.43 -4.44
N ALA A 62 5.65 -16.33 -3.73
CA ALA A 62 5.37 -16.66 -2.34
C ALA A 62 5.69 -15.47 -1.40
N VAL A 63 6.83 -14.82 -1.59
CA VAL A 63 7.20 -13.60 -0.83
C VAL A 63 6.19 -12.48 -1.09
N VAL A 64 5.81 -12.25 -2.35
CA VAL A 64 4.79 -11.24 -2.69
C VAL A 64 3.44 -11.55 -2.03
N SER A 65 3.04 -12.82 -2.01
CA SER A 65 1.81 -13.24 -1.35
C SER A 65 1.83 -12.98 0.15
N ASP A 66 2.95 -13.28 0.80
CA ASP A 66 3.09 -13.09 2.23
C ASP A 66 3.23 -11.62 2.64
N ILE A 67 3.89 -10.80 1.82
CA ILE A 67 3.87 -9.34 1.99
C ILE A 67 2.43 -8.82 1.93
N ALA A 68 1.66 -9.21 0.92
CA ALA A 68 0.26 -8.78 0.81
C ALA A 68 -0.57 -9.27 2.00
N GLY A 69 -0.36 -10.52 2.43
CA GLY A 69 -1.03 -11.14 3.56
C GLY A 69 -0.75 -10.43 4.88
N PHE A 70 0.48 -9.97 5.11
CA PHE A 70 0.85 -9.16 6.28
C PHE A 70 -0.05 -7.92 6.40
N PHE A 71 -0.24 -7.22 5.28
CA PHE A 71 -1.09 -6.02 5.21
C PHE A 71 -2.59 -6.32 5.08
N ARG A 72 -2.99 -7.61 5.07
CA ARG A 72 -4.38 -8.05 4.84
C ARG A 72 -4.94 -7.65 3.47
N PHE A 73 -4.08 -7.57 2.45
CA PHE A 73 -4.46 -7.35 1.05
C PHE A 73 -4.32 -8.63 0.22
N SER A 74 -4.99 -8.68 -0.93
CA SER A 74 -4.73 -9.70 -1.94
C SER A 74 -3.40 -9.45 -2.63
N SER A 75 -2.64 -10.52 -2.89
CA SER A 75 -1.43 -10.47 -3.72
C SER A 75 -1.69 -9.94 -5.13
N ASP A 76 -2.92 -10.07 -5.62
CA ASP A 76 -3.36 -9.54 -6.90
C ASP A 76 -3.11 -8.04 -7.00
N TYR A 77 -3.21 -7.29 -5.90
CA TYR A 77 -2.92 -5.85 -5.93
C TYR A 77 -1.45 -5.57 -6.27
N LEU A 78 -0.52 -6.38 -5.77
CA LEU A 78 0.92 -6.20 -6.01
C LEU A 78 1.32 -6.64 -7.43
N THR A 79 0.60 -7.59 -8.03
CA THR A 79 0.90 -8.16 -9.36
C THR A 79 -0.02 -7.66 -10.48
N ALA A 80 -1.12 -6.97 -10.16
CA ALA A 80 -2.10 -6.52 -11.14
C ALA A 80 -1.51 -5.63 -12.23
N THR A 81 -2.10 -5.70 -13.41
CA THR A 81 -1.81 -4.76 -14.49
C THR A 81 -2.51 -3.43 -14.19
N GLU A 82 -1.88 -2.29 -14.52
CA GLU A 82 -2.43 -0.96 -14.24
C GLU A 82 -3.77 -0.70 -14.93
N ASP A 83 -4.08 -1.45 -15.98
CA ASP A 83 -5.34 -1.32 -16.72
C ASP A 83 -6.52 -2.02 -16.03
N ASP A 84 -6.26 -2.90 -15.05
CA ASP A 84 -7.28 -3.61 -14.29
C ASP A 84 -8.16 -2.63 -13.50
N GLN A 85 -9.47 -2.72 -13.69
CA GLN A 85 -10.42 -1.83 -13.01
C GLN A 85 -10.41 -2.02 -11.49
N ARG A 86 -10.24 -3.25 -11.00
CA ARG A 86 -10.14 -3.53 -9.56
C ARG A 86 -8.89 -2.89 -8.97
N PHE A 87 -7.78 -2.90 -9.71
CA PHE A 87 -6.56 -2.21 -9.31
C PHE A 87 -6.79 -0.70 -9.21
N LYS A 88 -7.41 -0.09 -10.23
CA LYS A 88 -7.73 1.36 -10.23
C LYS A 88 -8.62 1.75 -9.06
N ASP A 89 -9.69 1.01 -8.83
CA ASP A 89 -10.64 1.27 -7.74
C ASP A 89 -9.97 1.17 -6.37
N LEU A 90 -9.09 0.16 -6.18
CA LEU A 90 -8.35 -0.01 -4.93
C LEU A 90 -7.29 1.08 -4.74
N GLN A 91 -6.57 1.45 -5.81
CA GLN A 91 -5.59 2.53 -5.76
C GLN A 91 -6.23 3.87 -5.38
N GLU A 92 -7.41 4.18 -5.95
CA GLU A 92 -8.16 5.39 -5.57
C GLU A 92 -8.57 5.38 -4.09
N GLN A 93 -8.95 4.22 -3.55
CA GLN A 93 -9.27 4.09 -2.12
C GLN A 93 -8.03 4.31 -1.23
N LEU A 94 -6.89 3.72 -1.58
CA LEU A 94 -5.63 3.91 -0.84
C LEU A 94 -5.16 5.36 -0.88
N ASP A 95 -5.23 6.01 -2.05
CA ASP A 95 -4.92 7.44 -2.21
C ASP A 95 -5.83 8.31 -1.35
N THR A 96 -7.11 7.96 -1.27
CA THR A 96 -8.10 8.65 -0.43
C THR A 96 -7.73 8.54 1.05
N LEU A 97 -7.43 7.34 1.54
CA LEU A 97 -7.00 7.10 2.92
C LEU A 97 -5.72 7.86 3.26
N ARG A 98 -4.76 7.88 2.33
CA ARG A 98 -3.50 8.61 2.49
C ARG A 98 -3.73 10.11 2.68
N VAL A 99 -4.58 10.72 1.84
CA VAL A 99 -4.92 12.15 1.95
C VAL A 99 -5.62 12.45 3.28
N PHE A 100 -6.55 11.59 3.73
CA PHE A 100 -7.19 11.76 5.04
C PHE A 100 -6.20 11.73 6.18
N ARG A 101 -5.25 10.80 6.13
CA ARG A 101 -4.21 10.71 7.15
C ARG A 101 -3.32 11.95 7.17
N GLN A 102 -2.84 12.41 6.01
CA GLN A 102 -2.02 13.62 5.90
C GLN A 102 -2.72 14.87 6.42
N GLN A 103 -4.05 14.93 6.29
CA GLN A 103 -4.89 16.03 6.77
C GLN A 103 -5.40 15.81 8.21
N GLY A 104 -4.98 14.76 8.92
CA GLY A 104 -5.42 14.46 10.28
C GLY A 104 -6.91 14.12 10.40
N VAL A 105 -7.57 13.73 9.31
CA VAL A 105 -9.00 13.42 9.26
C VAL A 105 -9.25 12.08 9.95
N LYS A 106 -9.72 12.11 11.20
CA LYS A 106 -9.99 10.90 12.01
C LYS A 106 -11.35 10.26 11.76
N ARG A 107 -12.34 11.03 11.29
CA ARG A 107 -13.71 10.54 11.01
C ARG A 107 -14.34 11.30 9.86
N LEU A 108 -14.98 10.57 8.96
CA LEU A 108 -15.84 11.12 7.92
C LEU A 108 -17.26 10.66 8.15
N ARG A 109 -18.20 11.62 8.15
CA ARG A 109 -19.63 11.34 8.13
C ARG A 109 -20.16 11.76 6.78
N PHE A 110 -20.31 10.80 5.87
CA PHE A 110 -21.10 11.02 4.66
C PHE A 110 -22.57 11.03 5.03
N ARG A 111 -23.31 12.02 4.54
CA ARG A 111 -24.77 11.97 4.51
C ARG A 111 -25.17 11.29 3.21
N GLY A 112 -25.62 10.05 3.29
CA GLY A 112 -25.98 9.22 2.13
C GLY A 112 -24.92 8.17 1.74
N GLN A 113 -25.12 7.48 0.63
CA GLN A 113 -24.15 6.52 0.10
C GLN A 113 -23.03 7.26 -0.68
N PRO A 114 -21.76 7.08 -0.32
CA PRO A 114 -20.65 7.72 -1.01
C PRO A 114 -20.39 7.10 -2.39
N THR A 115 -20.37 7.95 -3.42
CA THR A 115 -20.05 7.56 -4.80
C THR A 115 -18.55 7.74 -5.11
N SER A 116 -18.06 7.18 -6.22
CA SER A 116 -16.69 7.43 -6.69
C SER A 116 -16.46 8.91 -7.05
N SER A 117 -17.47 9.60 -7.57
CA SER A 117 -17.42 11.05 -7.81
C SER A 117 -17.28 11.85 -6.52
N ASP A 118 -17.98 11.46 -5.44
CA ASP A 118 -17.86 12.12 -4.14
C ASP A 118 -16.45 11.97 -3.58
N ARG A 119 -15.85 10.78 -3.71
CA ARG A 119 -14.44 10.54 -3.31
C ARG A 119 -13.47 11.43 -4.08
N ALA A 120 -13.58 11.48 -5.41
CA ALA A 120 -12.71 12.30 -6.24
C ALA A 120 -12.83 13.81 -5.92
N ALA A 121 -14.04 14.30 -5.70
CA ALA A 121 -14.28 15.68 -5.30
C ALA A 121 -13.66 15.99 -3.93
N LEU A 122 -13.79 15.06 -2.98
CA LEU A 122 -13.27 15.20 -1.63
C LEU A 122 -11.73 15.18 -1.58
N ILE A 123 -11.09 14.29 -2.35
CA ILE A 123 -9.62 14.30 -2.53
C ILE A 123 -9.15 15.63 -3.08
N ARG A 124 -9.85 16.19 -4.07
CA ARG A 124 -9.50 17.49 -4.67
C ARG A 124 -9.61 18.62 -3.65
N ALA A 125 -10.67 18.62 -2.83
CA ALA A 125 -10.88 19.63 -1.79
C ALA A 125 -9.80 19.60 -0.69
N LEU A 126 -9.25 18.42 -0.38
CA LEU A 126 -8.22 18.25 0.65
C LEU A 126 -6.78 18.43 0.16
N ARG A 127 -6.57 18.51 -1.17
CA ARG A 127 -5.27 18.79 -1.80
C ARG A 127 -5.08 20.26 -2.19
N GLY A 128 -6.15 21.06 -2.13
CA GLY A 128 -6.11 22.51 -2.36
C GLY A 128 -5.67 23.27 -1.13
#